data_AF-A0AAU2X6V2-F1
#
_entry.id   AF-A0AAU2X6V2-F1
#
_cell.length_a   1.000
_cell.length_b   1.000
_cell.length_c   1.000
_cell.angle_alpha   90.00
_cell.angle_beta   90.00
_cell.angle_gamma   90.00
#
_symmetry.space_group_name_H-M   'P 1'
#
loop_
_entity.id
_entity.type
_entity.pdbx_description
1 polymer ?
#
loop_
_entity_poly.entity_id
_entity_poly.type
_entity_poly.pdbx_seq_one_letter_code
_entity_poly.pdbx_strand_id
1 'polypeptide(L)'
;MPDNGITGVRAMGAEMFKVDIEQMRAMITKLWAAEAAMRDAMHVMGVISPENVGTEKLDDACNGFQKKWKYGLGQIEKDIDATIKGLDEVLDLYAEVEAALADLFRKQAEMLKAK
;
A
#
# COMPACT_ATOMS: atom_id res chain seq x y z
N MET A 1 -25.21 20.42 30.94
CA MET A 1 -25.20 18.97 30.62
C MET A 1 -24.05 18.73 29.67
N PRO A 2 -23.18 17.75 29.88
CA PRO A 2 -22.06 17.52 28.97
C PRO A 2 -22.52 16.70 27.76
N ASP A 3 -22.28 17.27 26.58
CA ASP A 3 -22.52 16.74 25.24
C ASP A 3 -21.52 15.62 24.89
N ASN A 4 -21.69 14.45 25.54
CA ASN A 4 -20.76 13.32 25.43
C ASN A 4 -21.05 12.38 24.24
N GLY A 5 -22.07 12.66 23.43
CA GLY A 5 -22.50 11.75 22.34
C GLY A 5 -21.72 11.94 21.05
N ILE A 6 -21.45 13.19 20.67
CA ILE A 6 -20.84 13.52 19.37
C ILE A 6 -19.31 13.32 19.39
N THR A 7 -18.67 13.56 20.54
CA THR A 7 -17.22 13.36 20.72
C THR A 7 -16.82 11.88 20.66
N GLY A 8 -17.66 10.98 21.18
CA GLY A 8 -17.39 9.53 21.20
C GLY A 8 -17.42 8.88 19.81
N VAL A 9 -18.35 9.28 18.95
CA VAL A 9 -18.44 8.76 17.57
C VAL A 9 -17.28 9.26 16.70
N ARG A 10 -16.87 10.51 16.91
CA ARG A 10 -15.75 11.14 16.20
C ARG A 10 -14.40 10.47 16.50
N ALA A 11 -14.17 10.12 17.77
CA ALA A 11 -12.98 9.38 18.19
C ALA A 11 -12.99 7.91 17.73
N MET A 12 -14.14 7.23 17.80
CA MET A 12 -14.26 5.82 17.37
C MET A 12 -13.98 5.63 15.88
N GLY A 13 -14.51 6.50 15.01
CA GLY A 13 -14.29 6.41 13.56
C GLY A 13 -12.82 6.68 13.20
N ALA A 14 -12.24 7.75 13.72
CA ALA A 14 -10.85 8.10 13.47
C ALA A 14 -9.87 7.04 13.99
N GLU A 15 -10.10 6.47 15.18
CA GLU A 15 -9.25 5.42 15.75
C GLU A 15 -9.37 4.08 15.00
N MET A 16 -10.59 3.68 14.59
CA MET A 16 -10.78 2.45 13.80
C MET A 16 -10.07 2.50 12.44
N PHE A 17 -10.20 3.60 11.71
CA PHE A 17 -9.68 3.69 10.34
C PHE A 17 -8.19 4.05 10.28
N LYS A 18 -7.67 4.82 11.23
CA LYS A 18 -6.23 5.13 11.32
C LYS A 18 -5.39 3.87 11.47
N VAL A 19 -5.85 2.93 12.31
CA VAL A 19 -5.19 1.64 12.54
C VAL A 19 -5.20 0.78 11.27
N ASP A 20 -6.26 0.81 10.46
CA ASP A 20 -6.32 0.10 9.18
C ASP A 20 -5.36 0.71 8.14
N ILE A 21 -5.29 2.04 8.03
CA ILE A 21 -4.39 2.74 7.11
C ILE A 21 -2.92 2.44 7.42
N GLU A 22 -2.53 2.51 8.70
CA GLU A 22 -1.15 2.21 9.12
C GLU A 22 -0.77 0.75 8.83
N GLN A 23 -1.69 -0.20 9.04
CA GLN A 23 -1.48 -1.61 8.70
C GLN A 23 -1.33 -1.82 7.18
N MET A 24 -2.13 -1.13 6.36
CA MET A 24 -2.02 -1.22 4.90
C MET A 24 -0.68 -0.65 4.40
N ARG A 25 -0.23 0.48 4.95
CA ARG A 25 1.12 1.03 4.66
C ARG A 25 2.23 0.05 5.05
N ALA A 26 2.12 -0.57 6.22
CA ALA A 26 3.09 -1.58 6.67
C ALA A 26 3.11 -2.82 5.77
N MET A 27 1.96 -3.25 5.26
CA MET A 27 1.84 -4.35 4.30
C MET A 27 2.50 -4.00 2.96
N ILE A 28 2.28 -2.79 2.44
CA ILE A 28 2.96 -2.29 1.24
C ILE A 28 4.48 -2.34 1.41
N THR A 29 5.02 -1.85 2.52
CA THR A 29 6.47 -1.88 2.79
C THR A 29 7.03 -3.32 2.77
N LYS A 30 6.29 -4.28 3.34
CA LYS A 30 6.69 -5.69 3.32
C LYS A 30 6.71 -6.27 1.90
N LEU A 31 5.74 -5.89 1.07
CA LEU A 31 5.66 -6.33 -0.32
C LEU A 31 6.86 -5.82 -1.15
N TRP A 32 7.23 -4.54 -0.99
CA TRP A 32 8.44 -3.99 -1.61
C TRP A 32 9.71 -4.69 -1.16
N ALA A 33 9.85 -4.95 0.15
CA ALA A 33 11.02 -5.64 0.67
C ALA A 33 11.13 -7.08 0.12
N ALA A 34 10.00 -7.78 -0.02
CA ALA A 34 9.97 -9.11 -0.62
C ALA A 34 10.35 -9.07 -2.11
N GLU A 35 9.85 -8.08 -2.86
CA GLU A 35 10.18 -7.90 -4.27
C GLU A 35 11.68 -7.61 -4.47
N ALA A 36 12.26 -6.72 -3.68
CA ALA A 36 13.69 -6.41 -3.69
C ALA A 36 14.55 -7.65 -3.38
N ALA A 37 14.21 -8.40 -2.32
CA ALA A 37 14.92 -9.62 -1.96
C ALA A 37 14.87 -10.68 -3.08
N MET A 38 13.74 -10.78 -3.79
CA MET A 38 13.60 -11.69 -4.93
C MET A 38 14.40 -11.25 -6.15
N ARG A 39 14.50 -9.93 -6.42
CA ARG A 39 15.38 -9.40 -7.49
C ARG A 39 16.84 -9.71 -7.20
N ASP A 40 17.28 -9.54 -5.95
CA ASP A 40 18.66 -9.84 -5.55
C ASP A 40 18.98 -11.33 -5.70
N ALA A 41 18.08 -12.21 -5.24
CA ALA A 41 18.25 -13.65 -5.39
C ALA A 41 18.35 -14.07 -6.87
N MET A 42 17.56 -13.46 -7.75
CA MET A 42 17.68 -13.68 -9.20
C MET A 42 19.00 -13.17 -9.77
N HIS A 43 19.46 -11.99 -9.35
CA HIS A 43 20.72 -11.44 -9.82
C HIS A 43 21.87 -12.37 -9.46
N VAL A 44 21.88 -12.88 -8.22
CA VAL A 44 22.84 -13.91 -7.78
C VAL A 44 22.73 -15.16 -8.64
N MET A 45 21.54 -15.70 -8.90
CA MET A 45 21.37 -16.85 -9.80
C MET A 45 21.88 -16.56 -11.22
N GLY A 46 21.67 -15.36 -11.76
CA GLY A 46 22.17 -14.94 -13.06
C GLY A 46 23.69 -14.83 -13.12
N VAL A 47 24.33 -14.38 -12.04
CA VAL A 47 25.79 -14.29 -11.92
C VAL A 47 26.44 -15.67 -11.80
N ILE A 48 25.78 -16.63 -11.16
CA ILE A 48 26.27 -18.02 -11.08
C ILE A 48 26.10 -18.76 -12.42
N SER A 49 25.31 -18.20 -13.36
CA SER A 49 24.84 -18.89 -14.57
C SER A 49 25.62 -18.71 -15.89
N PRO A 50 26.64 -17.86 -16.10
CA PRO A 50 27.34 -17.90 -17.38
C PRO A 50 28.67 -18.65 -17.21
N GLU A 51 28.78 -19.76 -17.93
CA GLU A 51 30.02 -20.49 -18.30
C GLU A 51 30.46 -21.71 -17.46
N ASN A 52 29.89 -22.00 -16.29
CA ASN A 52 30.48 -23.01 -15.37
C ASN A 52 29.65 -24.27 -15.01
N VAL A 53 28.45 -24.49 -15.55
CA VAL A 53 27.61 -25.66 -15.15
C VAL A 53 27.35 -26.69 -16.29
N GLY A 54 27.83 -26.40 -17.51
CA GLY A 54 28.29 -27.44 -18.44
C GLY A 54 27.27 -28.16 -19.33
N THR A 55 26.00 -27.74 -19.41
CA THR A 55 25.08 -28.28 -20.45
C THR A 55 24.14 -27.22 -21.01
N GLU A 56 24.08 -27.09 -22.34
CA GLU A 56 23.22 -26.14 -23.08
C GLU A 56 21.74 -26.20 -22.64
N LYS A 57 21.25 -27.38 -22.30
CA LYS A 57 19.89 -27.60 -21.79
C LYS A 57 19.64 -26.96 -20.41
N LEU A 58 20.65 -26.97 -19.53
CA LEU A 58 20.54 -26.34 -18.22
C LEU A 58 20.57 -24.82 -18.35
N ASP A 59 21.44 -24.30 -19.21
CA ASP A 59 21.54 -22.86 -19.48
C ASP A 59 20.23 -22.33 -20.08
N ASP A 60 19.64 -23.04 -21.03
CA ASP A 60 18.32 -22.70 -21.61
C ASP A 60 17.20 -22.73 -20.57
N ALA A 61 17.19 -23.73 -19.69
CA ALA A 61 16.20 -23.83 -18.61
C ALA A 61 16.35 -22.68 -17.60
N CYS A 62 17.59 -22.34 -17.22
CA CYS A 62 17.91 -21.21 -16.35
C CYS A 62 17.48 -19.87 -16.99
N ASN A 63 17.79 -19.66 -18.27
CA ASN A 63 17.35 -18.48 -19.01
C ASN A 63 15.83 -18.38 -19.10
N GLY A 64 15.15 -19.48 -19.41
CA GLY A 64 13.69 -19.55 -19.48
C GLY A 64 13.03 -19.27 -18.12
N PHE A 65 13.59 -19.82 -17.04
CA PHE A 65 13.15 -19.56 -15.68
C PHE A 65 13.34 -18.09 -15.31
N GLN A 66 14.53 -17.52 -15.50
CA GLN A 66 14.83 -16.12 -15.19
C GLN A 66 13.89 -15.17 -15.95
N LYS A 67 13.62 -15.42 -17.23
CA LYS A 67 12.71 -14.58 -18.02
C LYS A 67 11.27 -14.61 -17.49
N LYS A 68 10.73 -15.80 -17.23
CA LYS A 68 9.37 -15.96 -16.68
C LYS A 68 9.25 -15.36 -15.28
N TRP A 69 10.27 -15.57 -14.44
CA TRP A 69 10.30 -15.04 -13.09
C TRP A 69 10.39 -13.51 -13.08
N LYS A 70 11.25 -12.91 -13.91
CA LYS A 70 11.34 -11.46 -14.08
C LYS A 70 10.00 -10.86 -14.54
N TYR A 71 9.30 -11.54 -15.45
CA TYR A 71 7.95 -11.13 -15.85
C TYR A 71 6.96 -11.18 -14.66
N GLY A 72 6.94 -12.28 -13.91
CA GLY A 72 6.10 -12.42 -12.73
C GLY A 72 6.35 -11.34 -11.68
N LEU A 73 7.61 -11.04 -11.39
CA LEU A 73 7.99 -9.94 -10.49
C LEU A 73 7.49 -8.58 -10.99
N GLY A 74 7.64 -8.30 -12.29
CA GLY A 74 7.11 -7.05 -12.87
C GLY A 74 5.58 -6.96 -12.83
N GLN A 75 4.86 -8.07 -12.78
CA GLN A 75 3.40 -8.06 -12.58
C GLN A 75 3.06 -7.79 -11.11
N ILE A 76 3.80 -8.40 -10.17
CA ILE A 76 3.64 -8.13 -8.74
C ILE A 76 3.92 -6.66 -8.42
N GLU A 77 4.97 -6.06 -8.99
CA GLU A 77 5.29 -4.64 -8.85
C GLU A 77 4.12 -3.74 -9.29
N LYS A 78 3.51 -4.04 -10.45
CA LYS A 78 2.34 -3.29 -10.92
C LYS A 78 1.13 -3.43 -10.01
N ASP A 79 0.89 -4.63 -9.49
CA ASP A 79 -0.25 -4.88 -8.59
C ASP A 79 -0.04 -4.15 -7.24
N ILE A 80 1.20 -4.10 -6.76
CA ILE A 80 1.60 -3.29 -5.59
C ILE A 80 1.33 -1.80 -5.87
N ASP A 81 1.82 -1.27 -6.99
CA ASP A 81 1.62 0.14 -7.36
C ASP A 81 0.14 0.51 -7.48
N ALA A 82 -0.66 -0.36 -8.11
CA ALA A 82 -2.11 -0.17 -8.21
C ALA A 82 -2.78 -0.16 -6.83
N THR A 83 -2.35 -1.05 -5.93
CA THR A 83 -2.86 -1.11 -4.56
C THR A 83 -2.50 0.16 -3.77
N ILE A 84 -1.26 0.65 -3.90
CA ILE A 84 -0.81 1.90 -3.27
C ILE A 84 -1.67 3.07 -3.75
N LYS A 85 -1.84 3.19 -5.08
CA LYS A 85 -2.62 4.27 -5.67
C LYS A 85 -4.06 4.26 -5.18
N GLY A 86 -4.72 3.10 -5.17
CA GLY A 86 -6.07 2.97 -4.65
C GLY A 86 -6.18 3.33 -3.16
N LEU A 87 -5.15 3.01 -2.36
CA LEU A 87 -5.10 3.40 -0.95
C LEU A 87 -4.96 4.91 -0.77
N ASP A 88 -4.08 5.56 -1.54
CA ASP A 88 -3.92 7.01 -1.49
C ASP A 88 -5.20 7.73 -1.94
N GLU A 89 -5.89 7.23 -2.98
CA GLU A 89 -7.20 7.76 -3.40
C GLU A 89 -8.26 7.65 -2.28
N VAL A 90 -8.29 6.50 -1.59
CA VAL A 90 -9.19 6.31 -0.44
C VAL A 90 -8.85 7.31 0.68
N LEU A 91 -7.56 7.52 0.97
CA LEU A 91 -7.10 8.47 1.99
C LEU A 91 -7.51 9.90 1.67
N ASP A 92 -7.36 10.32 0.42
CA ASP A 92 -7.75 11.66 -0.03
C ASP A 92 -9.26 11.85 0.13
N LEU A 93 -10.07 10.88 -0.29
CA LEU A 93 -11.52 10.87 -0.08
C LEU A 93 -11.90 10.99 1.39
N TYR A 94 -11.21 10.28 2.28
CA TYR A 94 -11.44 10.38 3.72
C TYR A 94 -11.13 11.79 4.24
N ALA A 95 -9.99 12.36 3.86
CA ALA A 95 -9.60 13.70 4.29
C ALA A 95 -10.61 14.77 3.80
N GLU A 96 -11.11 14.64 2.58
CA GLU A 96 -12.14 15.52 2.03
C GLU A 96 -13.46 15.43 2.81
N VAL A 97 -13.92 14.21 3.09
CA VAL A 97 -15.15 13.97 3.87
C VAL A 97 -15.02 14.54 5.28
N GLU A 98 -13.89 14.31 5.96
CA GLU A 98 -13.65 14.87 7.29
C GLU A 98 -13.63 16.40 7.28
N ALA A 99 -12.97 17.01 6.29
CA ALA A 99 -12.91 18.46 6.14
C ALA A 99 -14.32 19.05 5.92
N ALA A 100 -15.12 18.43 5.04
CA ALA A 100 -16.49 18.85 4.77
C ALA A 100 -17.39 18.74 6.01
N LEU A 101 -17.29 17.64 6.77
CA LEU A 101 -18.01 17.46 8.03
C LEU A 101 -17.59 18.50 9.07
N ALA A 102 -16.29 18.75 9.22
CA ALA A 102 -15.76 19.74 10.16
C ALA A 102 -16.26 21.16 9.82
N ASP A 103 -16.29 21.52 8.54
CA ASP A 103 -16.83 22.78 8.04
C ASP A 103 -18.33 22.91 8.33
N LEU A 104 -19.10 21.85 8.09
CA LEU A 104 -20.55 21.83 8.35
C LEU A 104 -20.84 22.08 9.84
N PHE A 105 -20.15 21.37 10.73
CA PHE A 105 -20.31 21.54 12.18
C PHE A 105 -19.87 22.93 12.65
N ARG A 106 -18.79 23.49 12.09
CA ARG A 106 -18.36 24.86 12.39
C ARG A 106 -19.44 25.88 12.03
N LYS A 107 -20.00 25.78 10.82
CA LYS A 107 -21.09 26.66 10.35
C LYS A 107 -22.34 26.55 11.22
N GLN A 108 -22.72 25.33 11.63
CA GLN A 108 -23.85 25.14 12.53
C GLN A 108 -23.61 25.75 13.91
N ALA A 109 -22.40 25.59 14.48
CA ALA A 109 -22.04 26.20 15.75
C ALA A 109 -22.07 27.74 15.71
N GLU A 110 -21.67 28.35 14.60
CA GLU A 110 -21.79 29.80 14.40
C GLU A 110 -23.25 30.25 14.29
N MET A 111 -24.07 29.53 13.53
CA MET A 111 -25.51 29.83 13.43
C MET A 111 -26.23 29.73 14.78
N LEU A 112 -25.87 28.76 15.62
CA LEU A 112 -26.45 28.61 16.96
C LEU A 112 -26.02 29.73 17.93
N LYS A 113 -24.84 30.33 17.75
CA LYS A 113 -24.38 31.47 18.57
C LYS A 113 -24.98 32.80 18.11
N ALA A 114 -25.39 32.89 16.85
CA ALA A 114 -25.99 34.09 16.26
C ALA A 114 -27.50 34.24 16.57
N LYS A 115 -28.08 33.28 17.31
CA LYS A 115 -29.49 33.22 17.69
C LYS A 115 -29.65 33.40 19.19
#